data_AF-A0A9N9J6S8-F1
#
_entry.id   AF-A0A9N9J6S8-F1
#
_cell.length_a   1.000
_cell.length_b   1.000
_cell.length_c   1.000
_cell.angle_alpha   90.00
_cell.angle_beta   90.00
_cell.angle_gamma   90.00
#
_symmetry.space_group_name_H-M   'P 1'
#
loop_
_entity.id
_entity.type
_entity.pdbx_description
1 polymer ?
#
loop_
_entity_poly.entity_id
_entity_poly.type
_entity_poly.pdbx_seq_one_letter_code
_entity_poly.pdbx_strand_id
1 'polypeptide(L)'
;WFFSVPDPKGTYYELVKILLERGASPNESDGYPIIKSAQLGRIKMARLLLTFNAKPGIKDNMALKVSAKESDFDMVNLLIERGAKPDSDTLRIAVERKHWNMAQLLIKHGATPSPDVVAAFEKNK
;
A
#
# COMPACT_ATOMS: atom_id res chain seq x y z
N TRP A 1 -15.70 -5.84 9.48
CA TRP A 1 -15.71 -4.52 8.81
C TRP A 1 -15.75 -4.72 7.29
N PHE A 2 -16.66 -4.04 6.58
CA PHE A 2 -17.07 -4.36 5.19
C PHE A 2 -15.95 -4.43 4.14
N PHE A 3 -14.82 -3.78 4.38
CA PHE A 3 -13.64 -3.88 3.52
C PHE A 3 -13.08 -5.30 3.40
N SER A 4 -13.42 -6.24 4.28
CA SER A 4 -12.91 -7.63 4.23
C SER A 4 -13.76 -8.59 3.38
N VAL A 5 -14.96 -8.19 2.94
CA VAL A 5 -15.92 -9.08 2.25
C VAL A 5 -15.85 -8.83 0.74
N PRO A 6 -15.75 -9.86 -0.12
CA PRO A 6 -15.77 -9.68 -1.57
C PRO A 6 -16.96 -8.83 -2.03
N ASP A 7 -16.74 -7.92 -2.99
CA ASP A 7 -17.76 -7.00 -3.49
C ASP A 7 -18.15 -7.29 -4.95
N PRO A 8 -18.81 -8.42 -5.25
CA PRO A 8 -19.12 -8.79 -6.63
C PRO A 8 -20.10 -7.82 -7.32
N LYS A 9 -20.84 -7.02 -6.54
CA LYS A 9 -21.87 -6.10 -7.05
C LYS A 9 -21.45 -4.62 -6.98
N GLY A 10 -20.25 -4.30 -6.50
CA GLY A 10 -19.78 -2.92 -6.32
C GLY A 10 -20.54 -2.12 -5.25
N THR A 11 -21.29 -2.80 -4.38
CA THR A 11 -22.16 -2.17 -3.39
C THR A 11 -21.37 -1.49 -2.29
N TYR A 12 -20.25 -2.09 -1.87
CA TYR A 12 -19.38 -1.48 -0.85
C TYR A 12 -18.60 -0.30 -1.43
N TYR A 13 -18.21 -0.36 -2.70
CA TYR A 13 -17.61 0.79 -3.38
C TYR A 13 -18.53 2.01 -3.34
N GLU A 14 -19.78 1.86 -3.76
CA GLU A 14 -20.71 3.00 -3.81
C GLU A 14 -21.06 3.50 -2.40
N LEU A 15 -21.22 2.60 -1.43
CA LEU A 15 -21.43 3.01 -0.04
C LEU A 15 -20.27 3.84 0.51
N VAL A 16 -19.01 3.38 0.31
CA VAL A 16 -17.83 4.12 0.77
C VAL A 16 -17.74 5.48 0.08
N LYS A 17 -18.00 5.53 -1.23
CA LYS A 17 -18.03 6.79 -1.97
C LYS A 17 -19.04 7.78 -1.39
N ILE A 18 -20.28 7.34 -1.14
CA ILE A 18 -21.32 8.16 -0.52
C ILE A 18 -20.91 8.65 0.87
N LEU A 19 -20.27 7.81 1.68
CA LEU A 19 -19.79 8.20 3.01
C LEU A 19 -18.71 9.30 2.91
N LEU A 20 -17.75 9.14 1.99
CA LEU A 20 -16.70 10.12 1.75
C LEU A 20 -17.27 11.45 1.22
N GLU A 21 -18.24 11.40 0.31
CA GLU A 21 -18.97 12.58 -0.19
C GLU A 21 -19.73 13.31 0.92
N ARG A 22 -20.16 12.61 1.97
CA ARG A 22 -20.77 13.19 3.17
C ARG A 22 -19.76 13.63 4.25
N GLY A 23 -18.47 13.65 3.93
CA GLY A 23 -17.43 14.15 4.82
C GLY A 23 -16.87 13.11 5.78
N ALA A 24 -17.13 11.81 5.58
CA ALA A 24 -16.40 10.77 6.31
C ALA A 24 -14.90 10.89 6.00
N SER A 25 -14.05 10.81 7.02
CA SER A 25 -12.61 10.89 6.82
C SER A 25 -12.09 9.59 6.18
N PRO A 26 -11.31 9.64 5.08
CA PRO A 26 -10.69 8.45 4.49
C PRO A 26 -9.53 7.91 5.33
N ASN A 27 -9.08 8.68 6.33
CA ASN A 27 -7.93 8.39 7.19
C ASN A 27 -8.35 7.88 8.58
N GLU A 28 -9.64 7.61 8.79
CA GLU A 28 -10.16 7.07 10.05
C GLU A 28 -9.39 5.83 10.50
N SER A 29 -9.31 5.67 11.84
CA SER A 29 -8.60 4.54 12.47
C SER A 29 -7.16 4.39 11.97
N ASP A 30 -6.44 5.52 11.86
CA ASP A 30 -5.04 5.57 11.47
C ASP A 30 -4.77 4.96 10.08
N GLY A 31 -5.64 5.31 9.12
CA GLY A 31 -5.51 4.85 7.73
C GLY A 31 -5.97 3.42 7.48
N TYR A 32 -6.74 2.83 8.38
CA TYR A 32 -7.26 1.47 8.22
C TYR A 32 -7.91 1.21 6.85
N PRO A 33 -8.72 2.11 6.25
CA PRO A 33 -9.36 1.85 4.95
C PRO A 33 -8.36 1.61 3.81
N ILE A 34 -7.31 2.43 3.72
CA ILE A 34 -6.30 2.31 2.65
C ILE A 34 -5.39 1.10 2.89
N ILE A 35 -4.99 0.85 4.15
CA ILE A 35 -4.20 -0.33 4.53
C ILE A 35 -4.96 -1.61 4.20
N LYS A 36 -6.25 -1.68 4.54
CA LYS A 36 -7.07 -2.86 4.27
C LYS A 36 -7.32 -3.04 2.78
N SER A 37 -7.43 -1.95 2.02
CA SER A 37 -7.54 -2.02 0.55
C SER A 37 -6.25 -2.56 -0.08
N ALA A 38 -5.08 -2.13 0.40
CA ALA A 38 -3.77 -2.66 0.00
C ALA A 38 -3.61 -4.15 0.34
N GLN A 39 -3.98 -4.57 1.56
CA GLN A 39 -3.93 -5.98 2.00
C GLN A 39 -4.78 -6.92 1.14
N LEU A 40 -5.83 -6.40 0.50
CA LEU A 40 -6.79 -7.21 -0.26
C LEU A 40 -6.66 -7.00 -1.77
N GLY A 41 -5.62 -6.28 -2.25
CA GLY A 41 -5.44 -5.96 -3.66
C GLY A 41 -6.58 -5.13 -4.27
N ARG A 42 -7.35 -4.39 -3.45
CA ARG A 42 -8.53 -3.63 -3.90
C ARG A 42 -8.13 -2.27 -4.47
N ILE A 43 -7.43 -2.28 -5.60
CA ILE A 43 -6.88 -1.07 -6.20
C ILE A 43 -7.94 0.00 -6.53
N LYS A 44 -9.14 -0.41 -6.96
CA LYS A 44 -10.25 0.52 -7.23
C LYS A 44 -10.67 1.28 -5.96
N MET A 45 -10.74 0.58 -4.82
CA MET A 45 -11.08 1.19 -3.53
C MET A 45 -9.95 2.09 -3.02
N ALA A 46 -8.70 1.64 -3.13
CA ALA A 46 -7.54 2.47 -2.78
C ALA A 46 -7.50 3.77 -3.60
N ARG A 47 -7.77 3.68 -4.91
CA ARG A 47 -7.86 4.85 -5.80
C ARG A 47 -8.92 5.84 -5.36
N LEU A 48 -10.13 5.35 -5.01
CA LEU A 48 -11.22 6.18 -4.48
C LEU A 48 -10.78 6.89 -3.20
N LEU A 49 -10.26 6.16 -2.21
CA LEU A 49 -9.80 6.73 -0.94
C LEU A 49 -8.75 7.82 -1.17
N LEU A 50 -7.77 7.57 -2.05
CA LEU A 50 -6.74 8.54 -2.40
C LEU A 50 -7.29 9.78 -3.12
N THR A 51 -8.36 9.65 -3.91
CA THR A 51 -9.05 10.79 -4.53
C THR A 51 -9.71 11.69 -3.46
N PHE A 52 -10.15 11.11 -2.34
CA PHE A 52 -10.72 11.86 -1.21
C PHE A 52 -9.67 12.27 -0.17
N ASN A 53 -8.37 12.37 -0.54
CA ASN A 53 -7.27 12.78 0.33
C ASN A 53 -6.89 11.76 1.44
N ALA A 54 -7.04 10.45 1.17
CA ALA A 54 -6.34 9.44 1.97
C ALA A 54 -4.82 9.69 1.92
N LYS A 55 -4.15 9.56 3.07
CA LYS A 55 -2.70 9.69 3.19
C LYS A 55 -2.05 8.36 2.79
N PRO A 56 -1.29 8.29 1.69
CA PRO A 56 -0.74 7.02 1.19
C PRO A 56 0.40 6.49 2.08
N GLY A 57 1.10 7.37 2.82
CA GLY A 57 2.18 7.02 3.75
C GLY A 57 1.76 6.92 5.22
N ILE A 58 0.46 6.84 5.51
CA ILE A 58 -0.05 6.73 6.89
C ILE A 58 0.46 5.47 7.58
N LYS A 59 0.62 5.55 8.91
CA LYS A 59 1.09 4.44 9.75
C LYS A 59 2.40 3.85 9.23
N ASP A 60 3.42 4.68 9.09
CA ASP A 60 4.76 4.30 8.62
C ASP A 60 4.73 3.50 7.31
N ASN A 61 4.05 4.05 6.29
CA ASN A 61 3.90 3.42 4.97
C ASN A 61 3.28 2.01 5.00
N MET A 62 2.44 1.67 5.98
CA MET A 62 1.91 0.31 6.13
C MET A 62 1.22 -0.23 4.86
N ALA A 63 0.47 0.61 4.14
CA ALA A 63 -0.15 0.23 2.87
C ALA A 63 0.92 -0.18 1.84
N LEU A 64 1.99 0.59 1.70
CA LEU A 64 3.10 0.31 0.79
C LEU A 64 3.88 -0.95 1.20
N LYS A 65 4.17 -1.11 2.50
CA LYS A 65 4.85 -2.29 3.08
C LYS A 65 4.09 -3.58 2.76
N VAL A 66 2.77 -3.57 2.94
CA VAL A 66 1.91 -4.70 2.61
C VAL A 66 1.91 -4.97 1.10
N SER A 67 1.74 -3.95 0.26
CA SER A 67 1.74 -4.13 -1.20
C SER A 67 3.06 -4.67 -1.73
N ALA A 68 4.19 -4.19 -1.20
CA ALA A 68 5.51 -4.70 -1.54
C ALA A 68 5.69 -6.17 -1.10
N LYS A 69 5.19 -6.52 0.09
CA LYS A 69 5.20 -7.90 0.61
C LYS A 69 4.46 -8.87 -0.31
N GLU A 70 3.33 -8.46 -0.87
CA GLU A 70 2.50 -9.28 -1.78
C GLU A 70 2.92 -9.15 -3.26
N SER A 71 3.97 -8.36 -3.56
CA SER A 71 4.42 -8.06 -4.94
C SER A 71 3.33 -7.39 -5.81
N ASP A 72 2.43 -6.62 -5.20
CA ASP A 72 1.36 -5.91 -5.92
C ASP A 72 1.92 -4.61 -6.55
N PHE A 73 2.47 -4.75 -7.75
CA PHE A 73 3.07 -3.64 -8.51
C PHE A 73 2.08 -2.51 -8.78
N ASP A 74 0.83 -2.84 -9.10
CA ASP A 74 -0.18 -1.83 -9.42
C ASP A 74 -0.53 -0.98 -8.20
N MET A 75 -0.68 -1.61 -7.03
CA MET A 75 -0.92 -0.89 -5.78
C MET A 75 0.30 -0.08 -5.34
N VAL A 76 1.52 -0.63 -5.46
CA VAL A 76 2.75 0.10 -5.14
C VAL A 76 2.90 1.35 -6.01
N ASN A 77 2.72 1.22 -7.33
CA ASN A 77 2.77 2.34 -8.25
C ASN A 77 1.72 3.39 -7.91
N LEU A 78 0.46 2.98 -7.67
CA LEU A 78 -0.60 3.90 -7.28
C LEU A 78 -0.25 4.66 -5.99
N LEU A 79 0.28 4.00 -4.97
CA LEU A 79 0.63 4.66 -3.70
C LEU A 79 1.78 5.66 -3.91
N ILE A 80 2.80 5.30 -4.68
CA ILE A 80 3.94 6.18 -4.99
C ILE A 80 3.50 7.40 -5.82
N GLU A 81 2.66 7.19 -6.84
CA GLU A 81 2.07 8.26 -7.66
C GLU A 81 1.27 9.26 -6.82
N ARG A 82 0.67 8.81 -5.71
CA ARG A 82 -0.08 9.67 -4.78
C ARG A 82 0.79 10.24 -3.66
N GLY A 83 2.09 10.00 -3.67
CA GLY A 83 3.06 10.61 -2.76
C GLY A 83 3.54 9.73 -1.62
N ALA A 84 3.26 8.42 -1.61
CA ALA A 84 3.99 7.51 -0.71
C ALA A 84 5.47 7.49 -1.10
N LYS A 85 6.34 7.57 -0.09
CA LYS A 85 7.78 7.49 -0.29
C LYS A 85 8.26 6.12 0.21
N PRO A 86 8.80 5.27 -0.68
CA PRO A 86 9.45 4.04 -0.28
C PRO A 86 10.53 4.29 0.77
N ASP A 87 10.53 3.45 1.82
CA ASP A 87 11.53 3.49 2.89
C ASP A 87 12.37 2.20 2.90
N SER A 88 13.43 2.20 3.71
CA SER A 88 14.33 1.05 3.83
C SER A 88 13.61 -0.20 4.36
N ASP A 89 12.57 -0.04 5.18
CA ASP A 89 11.78 -1.16 5.70
C ASP A 89 10.95 -1.84 4.60
N THR A 90 10.32 -1.05 3.74
CA THR A 90 9.56 -1.54 2.58
C THR A 90 10.49 -2.30 1.64
N LEU A 91 11.70 -1.78 1.41
CA LEU A 91 12.73 -2.46 0.62
C LEU A 91 13.19 -3.76 1.27
N ARG A 92 13.44 -3.76 2.59
CA ARG A 92 13.79 -4.97 3.35
C ARG A 92 12.75 -6.06 3.19
N ILE A 93 11.46 -5.73 3.31
CA ILE A 93 10.35 -6.69 3.13
C ILE A 93 10.38 -7.31 1.73
N ALA A 94 10.59 -6.52 0.68
CA ALA A 94 10.69 -7.03 -0.69
C ALA A 94 11.89 -7.98 -0.87
N VAL A 95 13.04 -7.65 -0.28
CA VAL A 95 14.25 -8.48 -0.31
C VAL A 95 14.06 -9.77 0.49
N GLU A 96 13.50 -9.70 1.71
CA GLU A 96 13.20 -10.86 2.55
C GLU A 96 12.27 -11.86 1.84
N ARG A 97 11.33 -11.35 1.03
CA ARG A 97 10.40 -12.14 0.21
C ARG A 97 10.98 -12.60 -1.14
N LYS A 98 12.23 -12.23 -1.46
CA LYS A 98 12.89 -12.48 -2.75
C LYS A 98 12.13 -11.86 -3.95
N HIS A 99 11.39 -10.78 -3.71
CA HIS A 99 10.68 -10.03 -4.75
C HIS A 99 11.63 -9.04 -5.43
N TRP A 100 12.58 -9.56 -6.22
CA TRP A 100 13.68 -8.76 -6.79
C TRP A 100 13.21 -7.61 -7.68
N ASN A 101 12.21 -7.84 -8.53
CA ASN A 101 11.65 -6.80 -9.40
C ASN A 101 10.96 -5.70 -8.58
N MET A 102 10.32 -6.06 -7.46
CA MET A 102 9.72 -5.09 -6.54
C MET A 102 10.80 -4.29 -5.82
N ALA A 103 11.87 -4.94 -5.34
CA ALA A 103 13.01 -4.25 -4.73
C ALA A 103 13.66 -3.25 -5.69
N GLN A 104 13.84 -3.62 -6.96
CA GLN A 104 14.34 -2.71 -8.00
C GLN A 104 13.41 -1.50 -8.22
N LEU A 105 12.09 -1.73 -8.26
CA LEU A 105 11.11 -0.65 -8.37
C LEU A 105 11.21 0.32 -7.18
N LEU A 106 11.27 -0.21 -5.95
CA LEU A 106 11.37 0.62 -4.74
C LEU A 106 12.65 1.46 -4.73
N ILE A 107 13.79 0.88 -5.13
CA ILE A 107 15.07 1.61 -5.26
C ILE A 107 14.97 2.72 -6.31
N LYS A 108 14.37 2.44 -7.46
CA LYS A 108 14.14 3.44 -8.52
C LYS A 108 13.32 4.64 -8.02
N HIS A 109 12.43 4.41 -7.06
CA HIS A 109 11.60 5.44 -6.43
C HIS A 109 12.16 5.99 -5.13
N GLY A 110 13.45 5.78 -4.85
CA GLY A 110 14.20 6.45 -3.78
C GLY A 110 14.34 5.66 -2.49
N ALA A 111 13.96 4.37 -2.45
CA ALA A 111 14.29 3.53 -1.30
C ALA A 111 15.80 3.29 -1.22
N THR A 112 16.39 3.67 -0.08
CA THR A 112 17.81 3.42 0.18
C THR A 112 18.00 2.10 0.94
N PRO A 113 18.98 1.25 0.58
CA PRO A 113 19.28 0.04 1.34
C PRO A 113 19.97 0.38 2.67
N SER A 114 19.42 -0.11 3.78
CA SER A 114 20.10 -0.13 5.08
C SER A 114 21.01 -1.37 5.22
N PRO A 115 21.90 -1.42 6.23
CA PRO A 115 22.68 -2.63 6.52
C PRO A 115 21.82 -3.89 6.69
N ASP A 116 20.61 -3.76 7.25
CA ASP A 116 19.67 -4.87 7.41
C ASP A 116 19.14 -5.38 6.06
N VAL A 117 18.93 -4.49 5.09
CA VAL A 117 18.55 -4.87 3.72
C VAL A 117 19.67 -5.68 3.06
N VAL A 118 20.92 -5.25 3.24
CA VAL A 118 22.11 -5.96 2.71
C VAL A 118 22.24 -7.34 3.37
N ALA A 119 22.10 -7.42 4.69
CA ALA A 119 22.12 -8.70 5.40
C ALA A 119 20.98 -9.64 4.95
N ALA A 120 19.77 -9.10 4.75
CA ALA A 120 18.64 -9.87 4.22
C ALA A 120 18.89 -10.35 2.79
N PHE A 121 19.55 -9.55 1.96
CA PHE A 121 19.94 -9.93 0.59
C PHE A 121 20.94 -11.09 0.60
N GLU A 122 22.01 -11.00 1.38
CA GLU A 122 23.03 -12.04 1.48
C GLU A 122 22.48 -13.36 2.03
N LYS A 123 21.55 -13.30 2.99
CA LYS A 123 20.86 -14.50 3.53
C LYS A 123 19.98 -15.20 2.48
N ASN A 124 19.50 -14.47 1.48
CA ASN A 124 18.55 -14.94 0.49
C ASN A 124 19.17 -15.39 -0.83
N LYS A 125 20.49 -15.19 -1.00
CA LYS A 125 21.32 -15.75 -2.09
C LYS A 125 21.38 -17.28 -2.01
#